data_AF-A0A842SKL7-F1
#
_entry.id   AF-A0A842SKL7-F1
#
_cell.length_a   1.000
_cell.length_b   1.000
_cell.length_c   1.000
_cell.angle_alpha   90.00
_cell.angle_beta   90.00
_cell.angle_gamma   90.00
#
_symmetry.space_group_name_H-M   'P 1'
#
loop_
_entity.id
_entity.type
_entity.pdbx_description
1 polymer ?
#
loop_
_entity_poly.entity_id
_entity_poly.type
_entity_poly.pdbx_seq_one_letter_code
_entity_poly.pdbx_strand_id
1 'polypeptide(L)'
;MVIFRKEIAETSFTGTIIDLESVGGFDDSYFSSDPRRYALNRATIFGYLSGHGLVQYCAEGKNELPVLVDIINDVTPSLDPPFYALNCHFERGVFINTCSIVPEPLIDVRGRNLRGSKWSIRGQLGIPKYDDPFDGSGYKCKEEWKKGNYPDCLKHNRACLLIERDILMLSGNF
;
A
#
# COMPACT_ATOMS: atom_id res chain seq x y z
N MET A 1 -17.80 9.96 1.14
CA MET A 1 -16.66 10.90 1.20
C MET A 1 -15.35 10.11 1.14
N VAL A 2 -14.26 10.74 0.71
CA VAL A 2 -12.90 10.21 0.88
C VAL A 2 -12.23 10.91 2.06
N ILE A 3 -11.82 10.15 3.08
CA ILE A 3 -11.06 10.67 4.22
C ILE A 3 -9.63 10.93 3.77
N PHE A 4 -9.13 12.14 4.01
CA PHE A 4 -7.74 12.53 3.78
C PHE A 4 -6.97 12.61 5.10
N ARG A 5 -5.76 12.06 5.13
CA ARG A 5 -4.79 12.26 6.21
C ARG A 5 -3.42 12.58 5.66
N LYS A 6 -2.71 13.46 6.36
CA LYS A 6 -1.31 13.77 6.10
C LYS A 6 -0.57 13.90 7.42
N GLU A 7 0.64 13.36 7.47
CA GLU A 7 1.56 13.57 8.57
C GLU A 7 2.97 13.85 8.05
N ILE A 8 3.75 14.55 8.89
CA ILE A 8 5.17 14.76 8.63
C ILE A 8 5.87 13.43 8.91
N ALA A 9 6.58 12.92 7.91
CA ALA A 9 7.44 11.76 8.02
C ALA A 9 8.73 12.07 7.27
N GLU A 10 9.84 12.08 7.98
CA GLU A 10 11.15 12.27 7.36
C GLU A 10 11.59 10.96 6.71
N THR A 11 12.11 11.06 5.48
CA THR A 11 12.69 9.95 4.74
C THR A 11 14.04 10.38 4.18
N SER A 12 15.02 9.49 4.21
CA SER A 12 16.36 9.73 3.65
C SER A 12 16.60 9.02 2.32
N PHE A 13 15.61 8.28 1.80
CA PHE A 13 15.68 7.62 0.50
C PHE A 13 15.04 8.50 -0.59
N THR A 14 15.41 8.25 -1.85
CA THR A 14 14.79 8.89 -3.03
C THR A 14 13.66 8.02 -3.55
N GLY A 15 12.53 8.62 -3.91
CA GLY A 15 11.36 7.95 -4.46
C GLY A 15 10.17 7.91 -3.51
N THR A 16 9.21 7.04 -3.81
CA THR A 16 7.92 6.99 -3.10
C THR A 16 7.54 5.56 -2.73
N ILE A 17 7.27 5.30 -1.45
CA ILE A 17 6.65 4.04 -1.03
C ILE A 17 5.14 4.18 -1.17
N ILE A 18 4.49 3.17 -1.73
CA ILE A 18 3.03 3.10 -1.91
C ILE A 18 2.48 1.83 -1.28
N ASP A 19 1.29 1.91 -0.71
CA ASP A 19 0.58 0.77 -0.12
C ASP A 19 -0.92 0.91 -0.39
N LEU A 20 -1.57 -0.20 -0.73
CA LEU A 20 -3.00 -0.26 -1.02
C LEU A 20 -3.69 -1.21 -0.04
N GLU A 21 -4.79 -0.75 0.55
CA GLU A 21 -5.80 -1.64 1.11
C GLU A 21 -6.88 -1.87 0.07
N SER A 22 -7.51 -3.05 0.07
CA SER A 22 -8.51 -3.38 -0.94
C SER A 22 -9.68 -4.22 -0.42
N VAL A 23 -10.78 -4.16 -1.16
CA VAL A 23 -11.86 -5.12 -1.12
C VAL A 23 -11.91 -5.90 -2.42
N GLY A 24 -12.42 -7.12 -2.37
CA GLY A 24 -12.49 -8.01 -3.51
C GLY A 24 -11.99 -9.41 -3.16
N GLY A 25 -11.79 -10.20 -4.22
CA GLY A 25 -11.22 -11.54 -4.15
C GLY A 25 -10.04 -11.68 -5.10
N PHE A 26 -9.28 -12.75 -4.91
CA PHE A 26 -8.23 -13.16 -5.84
C PHE A 26 -8.78 -14.25 -6.73
N ASP A 27 -8.45 -14.20 -8.02
CA ASP A 27 -8.67 -15.34 -8.91
C ASP A 27 -7.47 -16.28 -8.82
N ASP A 28 -7.63 -17.34 -8.02
CA ASP A 28 -6.57 -18.31 -7.74
C ASP A 28 -6.18 -19.20 -8.94
N SER A 29 -6.87 -19.07 -10.07
CA SER A 29 -6.44 -19.70 -11.33
C SER A 29 -5.20 -19.05 -11.95
N TYR A 30 -4.87 -17.82 -11.54
CA TYR A 30 -3.70 -17.08 -12.00
C TYR A 30 -2.57 -17.03 -10.95
N PHE A 31 -1.32 -17.07 -11.42
CA PHE A 31 -0.13 -16.87 -10.59
C PHE A 31 -0.12 -15.48 -9.94
N SER A 32 0.57 -15.34 -8.82
CA SER A 32 0.66 -14.06 -8.08
C SER A 32 1.30 -12.93 -8.88
N SER A 33 2.12 -13.22 -9.89
CA SER A 33 2.71 -12.19 -10.75
C SER A 33 1.79 -11.74 -11.89
N ASP A 34 0.67 -12.44 -12.13
CA ASP A 34 -0.25 -12.13 -13.22
C ASP A 34 -1.29 -11.08 -12.77
N PRO A 35 -1.38 -9.93 -13.44
CA PRO A 35 -2.30 -8.87 -13.03
C PRO A 35 -3.77 -9.33 -13.06
N ARG A 36 -4.14 -10.32 -13.88
CA ARG A 36 -5.52 -10.82 -13.98
C ARG A 36 -6.02 -11.43 -12.67
N ARG A 37 -5.12 -11.97 -11.84
CA ARG A 37 -5.43 -12.45 -10.48
C ARG A 37 -6.16 -11.39 -9.64
N TYR A 38 -5.88 -10.11 -9.92
CA TYR A 38 -6.30 -8.98 -9.10
C TYR A 38 -7.50 -8.21 -9.68
N ALA A 39 -8.08 -8.65 -10.80
CA ALA A 39 -9.13 -7.92 -11.53
C ALA A 39 -10.41 -7.60 -10.72
N LEU A 40 -10.68 -8.38 -9.67
CA LEU A 40 -11.83 -8.16 -8.77
C LEU A 40 -11.50 -7.28 -7.55
N ASN A 41 -10.23 -6.89 -7.37
CA ASN A 41 -9.82 -6.04 -6.25
C ASN A 41 -10.06 -4.57 -6.59
N ARG A 42 -10.52 -3.81 -5.60
CA ARG A 42 -10.71 -2.37 -5.66
C ARG A 42 -10.02 -1.75 -4.47
N ALA A 43 -9.18 -0.74 -4.72
CA ALA A 43 -8.53 0.00 -3.66
C ALA A 43 -9.58 0.65 -2.76
N THR A 44 -9.44 0.49 -1.45
CA THR A 44 -10.23 1.18 -0.43
C THR A 44 -9.42 2.25 0.29
N ILE A 45 -8.09 2.05 0.37
CA ILE A 45 -7.14 3.04 0.86
C ILE A 45 -5.99 3.11 -0.12
N PHE A 46 -5.58 4.32 -0.47
CA PHE A 46 -4.31 4.61 -1.11
C PHE A 46 -3.44 5.41 -0.16
N GLY A 47 -2.33 4.82 0.25
CA GLY A 47 -1.32 5.46 1.07
C GLY A 47 -0.01 5.59 0.32
N TYR A 48 0.71 6.69 0.57
CA TYR A 48 2.08 6.83 0.10
C TYR A 48 2.96 7.59 1.10
N LEU A 49 4.26 7.35 1.02
CA LEU A 49 5.29 8.00 1.79
C LEU A 49 6.42 8.45 0.86
N SER A 50 6.70 9.75 0.87
CA SER A 50 7.75 10.40 0.08
C SER A 50 8.53 11.39 0.95
N GLY A 51 9.49 12.11 0.38
CA GLY A 51 10.19 13.21 1.05
C GLY A 51 9.27 14.34 1.53
N HIS A 52 8.02 14.38 1.07
CA HIS A 52 7.00 15.35 1.50
C HIS A 52 6.11 14.88 2.66
N GLY A 53 6.36 13.67 3.17
CA GLY A 53 5.63 13.05 4.27
C GLY A 53 4.75 11.87 3.84
N LEU A 54 3.95 11.41 4.80
CA LEU A 54 3.01 10.30 4.63
C LEU A 54 1.61 10.86 4.37
N VAL A 55 0.96 10.38 3.31
CA VAL A 55 -0.38 10.80 2.91
C VAL A 55 -1.25 9.56 2.70
N GLN A 56 -2.53 9.66 3.09
CA GLN A 56 -3.50 8.58 2.94
C GLN A 56 -4.84 9.14 2.45
N TYR A 57 -5.47 8.40 1.55
CA TYR A 57 -6.84 8.60 1.09
C TYR A 57 -7.64 7.33 1.34
N CYS A 58 -8.77 7.42 2.05
CA CYS A 58 -9.64 6.27 2.35
C CYS A 58 -11.05 6.52 1.83
N ALA A 59 -11.54 5.66 0.94
CA ALA A 59 -12.92 5.68 0.48
C ALA A 59 -13.87 5.22 1.59
N GLU A 60 -14.85 6.05 1.98
CA GLU A 60 -15.89 5.63 2.92
C GLU A 60 -16.99 4.85 2.22
N GLY A 61 -16.79 3.54 2.14
CA GLY A 61 -17.76 2.63 1.52
C GLY A 61 -17.65 2.56 0.01
N LYS A 62 -18.46 1.69 -0.59
CA LYS A 62 -18.29 1.28 -2.00
C LYS A 62 -18.58 2.39 -3.01
N ASN A 63 -19.43 3.34 -2.66
CA ASN A 63 -19.82 4.43 -3.56
C ASN A 63 -18.67 5.41 -3.82
N GLU A 64 -17.65 5.41 -2.97
CA GLU A 64 -16.52 6.34 -3.01
C GLU A 64 -15.28 5.74 -3.68
N LEU A 65 -15.32 4.45 -4.03
CA LEU A 65 -14.20 3.78 -4.71
C LEU A 65 -13.84 4.45 -6.06
N PRO A 66 -14.80 4.88 -6.91
CA PRO A 66 -14.47 5.62 -8.12
C PRO A 66 -13.74 6.94 -7.83
N VAL A 67 -14.17 7.67 -6.80
CA VAL A 67 -13.53 8.94 -6.39
C VAL A 67 -12.09 8.70 -5.93
N LEU A 68 -11.84 7.60 -5.21
CA LEU A 68 -10.48 7.23 -4.82
C LEU A 68 -9.61 6.90 -6.05
N VAL A 69 -10.17 6.24 -7.06
CA VAL A 69 -9.45 5.97 -8.33
C VAL A 69 -9.08 7.27 -9.05
N ASP A 70 -9.99 8.25 -9.09
CA ASP A 70 -9.71 9.56 -9.67
C ASP A 70 -8.57 10.26 -8.92
N ILE A 71 -8.62 10.26 -7.57
CA ILE A 71 -7.54 10.80 -6.73
C ILE A 71 -6.20 10.11 -7.01
N ILE A 72 -6.19 8.78 -7.13
CA ILE A 72 -4.98 8.03 -7.45
C ILE A 72 -4.41 8.51 -8.79
N ASN A 73 -5.24 8.58 -9.83
CA ASN A 73 -4.80 8.99 -11.17
C ASN A 73 -4.27 10.43 -11.19
N ASP A 74 -4.84 11.32 -10.39
CA ASP A 74 -4.41 12.73 -10.30
C ASP A 74 -3.11 12.90 -9.49
N VAL A 75 -2.96 12.13 -8.40
CA VAL A 75 -1.83 12.29 -7.48
C VAL A 75 -0.59 11.56 -7.97
N THR A 76 -0.72 10.33 -8.48
CA THR A 76 0.43 9.49 -8.86
C THR A 76 1.45 10.19 -9.79
N PRO A 77 1.04 10.97 -10.83
CA PRO A 77 1.98 11.68 -11.71
C PRO A 77 2.85 12.74 -11.01
N SER A 78 2.43 13.22 -9.84
CA SER A 78 3.16 14.22 -9.04
C SER A 78 4.13 13.62 -8.02
N LEU A 79 4.13 12.29 -7.86
CA LEU A 79 4.97 11.58 -6.91
C LEU A 79 6.35 11.29 -7.51
N ASP A 80 7.38 11.29 -6.66
CA ASP A 80 8.75 11.04 -7.11
C ASP A 80 8.98 9.55 -7.36
N PRO A 81 9.36 9.13 -8.57
CA PRO A 81 9.86 7.78 -8.82
C PRO A 81 11.31 7.61 -8.31
N PRO A 82 11.80 6.38 -8.09
CA PRO A 82 11.09 5.11 -8.26
C PRO A 82 9.99 4.90 -7.20
N PHE A 83 9.06 4.01 -7.52
CA PHE A 83 8.02 3.59 -6.59
C PHE A 83 8.44 2.31 -5.88
N TYR A 84 8.06 2.17 -4.62
CA TYR A 84 8.38 1.02 -3.80
C TYR A 84 7.13 0.43 -3.15
N ALA A 85 7.03 -0.90 -3.13
CA ALA A 85 6.00 -1.62 -2.38
C ALA A 85 6.50 -3.02 -2.01
N LEU A 86 6.11 -3.57 -0.86
CA LEU A 86 6.43 -4.96 -0.52
C LEU A 86 5.57 -5.93 -1.31
N ASN A 87 6.21 -6.85 -2.04
CA ASN A 87 5.49 -7.79 -2.91
C ASN A 87 4.61 -7.05 -3.94
N CYS A 88 5.22 -6.06 -4.60
CA CYS A 88 4.65 -5.13 -5.58
C CYS A 88 3.75 -5.71 -6.69
N HIS A 89 3.69 -7.03 -6.86
CA HIS A 89 2.76 -7.67 -7.79
C HIS A 89 1.30 -7.40 -7.44
N PHE A 90 0.96 -7.33 -6.15
CA PHE A 90 -0.40 -7.02 -5.72
C PHE A 90 -0.77 -5.58 -6.10
N GLU A 91 0.04 -4.60 -5.70
CA GLU A 91 -0.18 -3.19 -6.00
C GLU A 91 -0.27 -2.98 -7.51
N ARG A 92 0.74 -3.46 -8.26
CA ARG A 92 0.75 -3.38 -9.73
C ARG A 92 -0.50 -4.00 -10.35
N GLY A 93 -0.91 -5.16 -9.85
CA GLY A 93 -2.13 -5.83 -10.30
C GLY A 93 -3.38 -4.99 -10.08
N VAL A 94 -3.53 -4.38 -8.90
CA VAL A 94 -4.67 -3.48 -8.63
C VAL A 94 -4.61 -2.25 -9.55
N PHE A 95 -3.47 -1.58 -9.67
CA PHE A 95 -3.31 -0.41 -10.55
C PHE A 95 -3.69 -0.73 -12.00
N ILE A 96 -3.14 -1.80 -12.59
CA ILE A 96 -3.41 -2.19 -13.99
C ILE A 96 -4.90 -2.42 -14.25
N ASN A 97 -5.65 -2.97 -13.28
CA ASN A 97 -7.05 -3.32 -13.48
C ASN A 97 -8.03 -2.19 -13.09
N THR A 98 -7.57 -1.14 -12.41
CA THR A 98 -8.46 -0.13 -11.81
C THR A 98 -8.12 1.31 -12.17
N CYS A 99 -6.85 1.61 -12.43
CA CYS A 99 -6.36 2.96 -12.62
C CYS A 99 -5.93 3.18 -14.09
N SER A 100 -5.95 4.43 -14.52
CA SER A 100 -5.42 4.82 -15.84
C SER A 100 -3.91 5.05 -15.80
N ILE A 101 -3.37 5.34 -14.61
CA ILE A 101 -1.94 5.51 -14.34
C ILE A 101 -1.45 4.33 -13.52
N VAL A 102 -0.32 3.75 -13.95
CA VAL A 102 0.39 2.71 -13.20
C VAL A 102 1.72 3.33 -12.74
N PRO A 103 2.02 3.35 -11.43
CA PRO A 103 3.29 3.85 -10.92
C PRO A 103 4.43 2.95 -11.40
N GLU A 104 5.36 3.49 -12.18
CA GLU A 104 6.53 2.77 -12.67
C GLU A 104 7.79 3.67 -12.64
N PRO A 105 8.99 3.10 -12.35
CA PRO A 105 9.23 1.70 -12.01
C PRO A 105 8.76 1.37 -10.58
N LEU A 106 8.01 0.27 -10.42
CA LEU A 106 7.61 -0.26 -9.12
C LEU A 106 8.55 -1.39 -8.67
N ILE A 107 9.25 -1.15 -7.55
CA ILE A 107 10.34 -1.95 -7.02
C ILE A 107 9.95 -2.58 -5.67
N ASP A 108 10.35 -3.83 -5.47
CA ASP A 108 10.10 -4.52 -4.20
C ASP A 108 11.06 -4.04 -3.11
N VAL A 109 10.53 -3.53 -1.98
CA VAL A 109 11.34 -3.06 -0.84
C VAL A 109 12.26 -4.15 -0.25
N ARG A 110 11.94 -5.42 -0.47
CA ARG A 110 12.75 -6.56 0.00
C ARG A 110 14.08 -6.68 -0.75
N GLY A 111 14.15 -6.16 -1.97
CA GLY A 111 15.24 -6.36 -2.93
C GLY A 111 15.60 -7.83 -3.12
N ARG A 112 16.91 -8.11 -3.26
CA ARG A 112 17.41 -9.47 -3.56
C ARG A 112 17.59 -10.36 -2.32
N ASN A 113 17.80 -9.75 -1.15
CA ASN A 113 18.32 -10.44 0.02
C ASN A 113 17.24 -10.84 1.04
N LEU A 114 16.07 -10.19 1.01
CA LEU A 114 14.97 -10.50 1.94
C LEU A 114 13.90 -11.35 1.26
N ARG A 115 13.42 -12.37 1.96
CA ARG A 115 12.36 -13.28 1.53
C ARG A 115 11.36 -13.49 2.66
N GLY A 116 10.11 -13.73 2.30
CA GLY A 116 9.02 -13.94 3.24
C GLY A 116 7.96 -12.84 3.20
N SER A 117 7.02 -12.92 4.13
CA SER A 117 5.96 -11.94 4.32
C SER A 117 6.48 -10.69 5.03
N LYS A 118 5.78 -9.56 4.82
CA LYS A 118 6.02 -8.29 5.52
C LYS A 118 6.23 -8.48 7.03
N TRP A 119 5.39 -9.31 7.63
CA TRP A 119 5.39 -9.53 9.06
C TRP A 119 6.52 -10.40 9.58
N SER A 120 6.92 -11.40 8.79
CA SER A 120 8.12 -12.18 9.09
C SER A 120 9.38 -11.30 8.98
N ILE A 121 9.50 -10.52 7.90
CA ILE A 121 10.64 -9.64 7.67
C ILE A 121 10.73 -8.56 8.75
N ARG A 122 9.61 -7.91 9.10
CA ARG A 122 9.55 -6.98 10.23
C ARG A 122 10.10 -7.62 11.51
N GLY A 123 9.64 -8.82 11.85
CA GLY A 123 10.08 -9.53 13.04
C GLY A 123 11.57 -9.84 13.03
N GLN A 124 12.12 -10.28 11.90
CA GLN A 124 13.55 -10.55 11.73
C GLN A 124 14.41 -9.30 11.88
N LEU A 125 13.94 -8.17 11.36
CA LEU A 125 14.66 -6.88 11.40
C LEU A 125 14.43 -6.09 12.70
N GLY A 126 13.58 -6.56 13.61
CA GLY A 126 13.28 -5.85 14.86
C GLY A 126 12.50 -4.54 14.66
N ILE A 127 11.89 -4.33 13.49
CA ILE A 127 11.09 -3.14 13.19
C ILE A 127 9.84 -3.14 14.11
N PRO A 128 9.38 -2.00 14.65
CA PRO A 128 8.19 -1.94 15.49
C PRO A 128 6.89 -2.15 14.68
N LYS A 129 5.76 -2.34 15.38
CA LYS A 129 4.45 -2.53 14.74
C LYS A 129 3.75 -1.24 14.35
N TYR A 130 4.22 -0.09 14.82
CA TYR A 130 3.59 1.23 14.63
C TYR A 130 2.09 1.26 14.95
N ASP A 131 1.71 0.59 16.04
CA ASP A 131 0.32 0.51 16.52
C ASP A 131 -0.69 -0.06 15.50
N ASP A 132 -0.23 -0.94 14.61
CA ASP A 132 -1.09 -1.67 13.69
C ASP A 132 -2.19 -2.44 14.45
N PRO A 133 -3.49 -2.09 14.29
CA PRO A 133 -4.57 -2.73 15.00
C PRO A 133 -4.85 -4.16 14.53
N PHE A 134 -4.30 -4.57 13.38
CA PHE A 134 -4.63 -5.82 12.70
C PHE A 134 -3.45 -6.78 12.60
N ASP A 135 -2.29 -6.43 13.15
CA ASP A 135 -1.07 -7.24 13.10
C ASP A 135 -0.77 -7.72 11.66
N GLY A 136 -0.68 -6.80 10.70
CA GLY A 136 -0.34 -7.12 9.32
C GLY A 136 -1.45 -7.81 8.52
N SER A 137 -2.64 -8.00 9.10
CA SER A 137 -3.72 -8.74 8.44
C SER A 137 -4.59 -7.84 7.55
N GLY A 138 -4.27 -7.79 6.26
CA GLY A 138 -5.12 -7.14 5.26
C GLY A 138 -6.54 -7.74 5.17
N TYR A 139 -6.72 -9.02 5.54
CA TYR A 139 -8.06 -9.61 5.66
C TYR A 139 -8.89 -8.94 6.75
N LYS A 140 -8.31 -8.73 7.95
CA LYS A 140 -9.01 -8.03 9.04
C LYS A 140 -9.29 -6.59 8.65
N CYS A 141 -8.33 -5.90 8.04
CA CYS A 141 -8.52 -4.55 7.50
C CYS A 141 -9.73 -4.47 6.56
N LYS A 142 -9.82 -5.39 5.59
CA LYS A 142 -10.95 -5.52 4.66
C LYS A 142 -12.29 -5.70 5.38
N GLU A 143 -12.36 -6.57 6.38
CA GLU A 143 -13.60 -6.83 7.13
C GLU A 143 -14.01 -5.63 8.01
N GLU A 144 -13.04 -4.95 8.62
CA GLU A 144 -13.28 -3.75 9.43
C GLU A 144 -13.69 -2.55 8.57
N TRP A 145 -13.10 -2.38 7.38
CA TRP A 145 -13.52 -1.37 6.42
C TRP A 145 -14.99 -1.56 6.00
N LYS A 146 -15.43 -2.80 5.76
CA LYS A 146 -16.84 -3.11 5.44
C LYS A 146 -17.81 -2.75 6.56
N LYS A 147 -17.34 -2.74 7.81
CA LYS A 147 -18.11 -2.33 9.00
C LYS A 147 -18.08 -0.81 9.24
N GLY A 148 -17.36 -0.06 8.42
CA GLY A 148 -17.19 1.39 8.59
C GLY A 148 -16.09 1.79 9.57
N ASN A 149 -15.23 0.84 10.00
CA ASN A 149 -14.14 1.13 10.94
C ASN A 149 -12.90 1.70 10.22
N TYR A 150 -13.10 2.78 9.47
CA TYR A 150 -12.08 3.44 8.65
C TYR A 150 -10.87 3.98 9.45
N PRO A 151 -11.03 4.50 10.69
CA PRO A 151 -9.89 4.99 11.47
C PRO A 151 -8.83 3.91 11.74
N ASP A 152 -9.25 2.68 12.05
CA ASP A 152 -8.31 1.57 12.30
C ASP A 152 -7.71 1.04 10.99
N CYS A 153 -8.47 1.07 9.88
CA CYS A 153 -7.92 0.76 8.55
C CYS A 153 -6.84 1.75 8.11
N LEU A 154 -7.02 3.05 8.41
CA LEU A 154 -5.99 4.06 8.17
C LEU A 154 -4.76 3.84 9.06
N LYS A 155 -4.92 3.43 10.32
CA LYS A 155 -3.77 3.06 11.18
C LYS A 155 -3.00 1.87 10.62
N HIS A 156 -3.70 0.86 10.11
CA HIS A 156 -3.10 -0.31 9.48
C HIS A 156 -2.26 0.07 8.24
N ASN A 157 -2.84 0.77 7.27
CA ASN A 157 -2.13 1.24 6.09
C ASN A 157 -0.94 2.16 6.44
N ARG A 158 -1.09 3.01 7.46
CA ARG A 158 0.01 3.85 7.96
C ARG A 158 1.16 3.01 8.51
N ALA A 159 0.86 2.03 9.37
CA ALA A 159 1.87 1.12 9.90
C ALA A 159 2.56 0.37 8.76
N CYS A 160 1.79 -0.08 7.77
CA CYS A 160 2.27 -0.72 6.56
C CYS A 160 3.31 0.12 5.81
N LEU A 161 3.05 1.40 5.55
CA LEU A 161 4.01 2.31 4.91
C LEU A 161 5.30 2.49 5.71
N LEU A 162 5.19 2.66 7.03
CA LEU A 162 6.35 2.85 7.91
C LEU A 162 7.21 1.59 8.04
N ILE A 163 6.59 0.41 8.07
CA ILE A 163 7.31 -0.87 8.03
C ILE A 163 8.08 -1.01 6.73
N GLU A 164 7.45 -0.68 5.60
CA GLU A 164 8.10 -0.78 4.29
C GLU A 164 9.24 0.21 4.12
N ARG A 165 9.11 1.42 4.69
CA ARG A 165 10.22 2.37 4.81
C ARG A 165 11.40 1.74 5.53
N ASP A 166 11.16 1.19 6.70
CA ASP A 166 12.24 0.62 7.51
C ASP A 166 12.86 -0.61 6.84
N ILE A 167 12.06 -1.44 6.14
CA ILE A 167 12.58 -2.53 5.31
C ILE A 167 13.46 -2.00 4.18
N LEU A 168 13.01 -0.97 3.44
CA LEU A 168 13.79 -0.36 2.37
C LEU A 168 15.12 0.21 2.90
N MET A 169 15.05 0.94 4.01
CA MET A 169 16.20 1.56 4.66
C MET A 169 17.23 0.53 5.17
N LEU A 170 16.77 -0.55 5.80
CA LEU A 170 17.64 -1.59 6.35
C LEU A 170 18.16 -2.57 5.29
N SER A 171 17.46 -2.70 4.16
CA SER A 171 17.87 -3.57 3.06
C SER A 171 18.88 -2.92 2.10
N GLY A 172 19.00 -1.59 2.13
CA GLY A 172 19.94 -0.83 1.30
C GLY A 172 19.57 -0.82 -0.20
N ASN A 173 18.29 -0.95 -0.54
CA ASN A 173 17.79 -1.05 -1.92
C ASN A 173 17.37 0.31 -2.54
N PHE A 174 17.97 1.42 -2.09
CA PHE A 174 17.70 2.79 -2.57
C PHE A 174 18.97 3.47 -3.06
#